data_AF-A0AA97AD11-F1
#
_entry.id   AF-A0AA97AD11-F1
#
_cell.length_a   1.000
_cell.length_b   1.000
_cell.length_c   1.000
_cell.angle_alpha   90.00
_cell.angle_beta   90.00
_cell.angle_gamma   90.00
#
_symmetry.space_group_name_H-M   'P 1'
#
loop_
_entity.id
_entity.type
_entity.pdbx_description
1 polymer ?
#
loop_
_entity_poly.entity_id
_entity_poly.type
_entity_poly.pdbx_seq_one_letter_code
_entity_poly.pdbx_strand_id
1 'polypeptide(L)'
;MDAIERYRPKLPGPVWARIGPDCRRAVAKAAPATPKEARDWLGALAHAAAHADACGRPTKAEHLLTPEAIEWYLATGCLHLEEPSRSNRRCRLNRLRRALLGPDLITGNPAAYSGSDASRPYTQPEQAQLYASARAQPTDELRNGLLTLLALGFGCALDSPEIIPLRTHDVREAPNGAVAVAVRGQRARVVLCRTAWAPVLTEAAAWASRPGQARYLFRPSSHARGTNTVTNFLARTKKPLGTPLLVIGRTRATWLVDAIEARMHLPTLMAAAGLTTLRSIDRVLPHVRNLSPDQAAAALKEF
;
A
#
# COMPACT_ATOMS: atom_id res chain seq x y z
N MET A 1 -4.20 -28.54 18.30
CA MET A 1 -2.93 -29.16 18.74
C MET A 1 -2.45 -30.25 17.79
N ASP A 2 -3.30 -31.19 17.40
CA ASP A 2 -2.91 -32.33 16.54
C ASP A 2 -2.24 -31.97 15.19
N ALA A 3 -2.69 -30.90 14.53
CA ALA A 3 -2.11 -30.42 13.28
C ALA A 3 -0.69 -29.84 13.40
N ILE A 4 -0.31 -29.34 14.58
CA ILE A 4 1.04 -28.83 14.87
C ILE A 4 1.98 -30.02 15.05
N GLU A 5 1.53 -31.03 15.81
CA GLU A 5 2.37 -32.17 16.14
C GLU A 5 2.65 -33.10 14.94
N ARG A 6 1.66 -33.24 14.05
CA ARG A 6 1.79 -34.05 12.83
C ARG A 6 2.51 -33.34 11.69
N TYR A 7 2.76 -32.03 11.79
CA TYR A 7 3.39 -31.28 10.70
C TYR A 7 4.82 -31.78 10.43
N ARG A 8 5.16 -31.95 9.16
CA ARG A 8 6.52 -32.26 8.67
C ARG A 8 6.79 -31.41 7.43
N PRO A 9 7.74 -30.46 7.46
CA PRO A 9 8.08 -29.66 6.30
C PRO A 9 8.97 -30.44 5.33
N LYS A 10 8.93 -30.06 4.06
CA LYS A 10 9.90 -30.54 3.05
C LYS A 10 11.18 -29.72 3.17
N LEU A 11 12.08 -30.14 4.06
CA LEU A 11 13.40 -29.52 4.29
C LEU A 11 14.51 -30.55 4.08
N PRO A 12 15.69 -30.12 3.60
CA PRO A 12 16.83 -31.01 3.42
C PRO A 12 17.47 -31.40 4.76
N GLY A 13 17.83 -32.68 4.90
CA GLY A 13 18.63 -33.21 6.01
C GLY A 13 17.95 -33.16 7.40
N PRO A 14 18.72 -33.38 8.48
CA PRO A 14 18.19 -33.45 9.84
C PRO A 14 17.88 -32.07 10.46
N VAL A 15 17.90 -30.98 9.68
CA VAL A 15 17.71 -29.60 10.18
C VAL A 15 16.40 -29.45 10.95
N TRP A 16 15.35 -30.15 10.52
CA TRP A 16 14.04 -30.11 11.18
C TRP A 16 14.08 -30.63 12.63
N ALA A 17 14.95 -31.60 12.93
CA ALA A 17 15.11 -32.08 14.30
C ALA A 17 15.64 -30.99 15.24
N ARG A 18 16.48 -30.08 14.73
CA ARG A 18 17.03 -28.95 15.50
C ARG A 18 16.04 -27.81 15.67
N ILE A 19 15.39 -27.36 14.57
CA ILE A 19 14.55 -26.14 14.56
C ILE A 19 13.07 -26.43 14.88
N GLY A 20 12.64 -27.67 14.72
CA GLY A 20 11.23 -28.08 14.80
C GLY A 20 10.56 -27.84 16.15
N PRO A 21 11.21 -28.17 17.30
CA PRO A 21 10.64 -27.91 18.62
C PRO A 21 10.31 -26.42 18.84
N ASP A 22 11.19 -25.53 18.41
CA ASP A 22 10.99 -24.07 18.54
C ASP A 22 9.83 -23.57 17.67
N CYS A 23 9.79 -24.03 16.41
CA CYS A 23 8.70 -23.70 15.49
C CYS A 23 7.32 -24.12 16.02
N ARG A 24 7.23 -25.33 16.60
CA ARG A 24 6.00 -25.84 17.23
C ARG A 24 5.61 -25.01 18.43
N ARG A 25 6.56 -24.73 19.33
CA ARG A 25 6.33 -23.91 20.52
C ARG A 25 5.79 -22.53 20.14
N ALA A 26 6.43 -21.87 19.17
CA ALA A 26 6.05 -20.55 18.68
C ALA A 26 4.64 -20.54 18.08
N VAL A 27 4.33 -21.49 17.20
CA VAL A 27 2.99 -21.56 16.56
C VAL A 27 1.92 -21.98 17.56
N ALA A 28 2.20 -22.89 18.50
CA ALA A 28 1.26 -23.27 19.56
C ALA A 28 0.94 -22.08 20.47
N LYS A 29 1.96 -21.31 20.87
CA LYS A 29 1.79 -20.09 21.68
C LYS A 29 1.00 -19.00 20.97
N ALA A 30 1.11 -18.91 19.63
CA ALA A 30 0.36 -17.97 18.82
C ALA A 30 -1.14 -18.34 18.64
N ALA A 31 -1.59 -19.49 19.16
CA ALA A 31 -2.99 -19.91 19.19
C ALA A 31 -3.74 -19.77 17.84
N PRO A 32 -3.31 -20.48 16.77
CA PRO A 32 -3.94 -20.38 15.46
C PRO A 32 -5.42 -20.81 15.53
N ALA A 33 -6.28 -20.07 14.83
CA ALA A 33 -7.72 -20.28 14.83
C ALA A 33 -8.13 -21.55 14.07
N THR A 34 -7.30 -22.00 13.13
CA THR A 34 -7.60 -23.19 12.31
C THR A 34 -6.38 -24.10 12.10
N PRO A 35 -6.60 -25.41 11.84
CA PRO A 35 -5.51 -26.33 11.45
C PRO A 35 -4.76 -25.89 10.19
N LYS A 36 -5.44 -25.23 9.24
CA LYS A 36 -4.81 -24.69 8.03
C LYS A 36 -3.84 -23.57 8.38
N GLU A 37 -4.27 -22.64 9.23
CA GLU A 37 -3.43 -21.54 9.70
C GLU A 37 -2.19 -22.04 10.46
N ALA A 38 -2.36 -23.04 11.33
CA ALA A 38 -1.25 -23.69 12.02
C ALA A 38 -0.20 -24.24 11.03
N ARG A 39 -0.63 -24.93 9.97
CA ARG A 39 0.26 -25.47 8.93
C ARG A 39 0.93 -24.36 8.10
N ASP A 40 0.19 -23.31 7.76
CA ASP A 40 0.71 -22.18 7.00
C ASP A 40 1.79 -21.42 7.78
N TRP A 41 1.58 -21.20 9.07
CA TRP A 41 2.56 -20.56 9.96
C TRP A 41 3.78 -21.46 10.19
N LEU A 42 3.56 -22.75 10.47
CA LEU A 42 4.65 -23.71 10.64
C LEU A 42 5.52 -23.80 9.40
N GLY A 43 4.92 -23.86 8.20
CA GLY A 43 5.69 -23.92 6.96
C GLY A 43 6.50 -22.65 6.73
N ALA A 44 5.90 -21.49 6.91
CA ALA A 44 6.61 -20.23 6.73
C ALA A 44 7.80 -20.08 7.70
N LEU A 45 7.58 -20.39 8.98
CA LEU A 45 8.61 -20.30 10.03
C LEU A 45 9.69 -21.37 9.86
N ALA A 46 9.32 -22.61 9.52
CA ALA A 46 10.28 -23.71 9.32
C ALA A 46 11.27 -23.41 8.20
N HIS A 47 10.80 -22.87 7.07
CA HIS A 47 11.71 -22.50 5.99
C HIS A 47 12.58 -21.28 6.34
N ALA A 48 12.07 -20.32 7.13
CA ALA A 48 12.87 -19.20 7.62
C ALA A 48 13.98 -19.67 8.57
N ALA A 49 13.64 -20.58 9.50
CA ALA A 49 14.57 -21.17 10.45
C ALA A 49 15.62 -22.05 9.76
N ALA A 50 15.24 -22.83 8.75
CA ALA A 50 16.19 -23.62 7.96
C ALA A 50 17.18 -22.74 7.18
N HIS A 51 16.72 -21.63 6.63
CA HIS A 51 17.60 -20.65 5.97
C HIS A 51 18.54 -19.97 6.97
N ALA A 52 18.04 -19.60 8.15
CA ALA A 52 18.89 -19.05 9.21
C ALA A 52 19.96 -20.06 9.68
N ASP A 53 19.58 -21.33 9.88
CA ASP A 53 20.50 -22.41 10.24
C ASP A 53 21.61 -22.58 9.18
N ALA A 54 21.24 -22.61 7.89
CA ALA A 54 22.21 -22.68 6.79
C ALA A 54 23.16 -21.48 6.71
N CYS A 55 22.71 -20.30 7.17
CA CYS A 55 23.52 -19.09 7.23
C CYS A 55 24.23 -18.86 8.58
N GLY A 56 24.20 -19.83 9.51
CA GLY A 56 24.81 -19.71 10.83
C GLY A 56 24.17 -18.63 11.72
N ARG A 57 22.89 -18.30 11.48
CA ARG A 57 22.14 -17.27 12.21
C ARG A 57 21.24 -17.88 13.29
N PRO A 58 20.83 -17.08 14.29
CA PRO A 58 19.89 -17.55 15.32
C PRO A 58 18.59 -18.08 14.72
N THR A 59 18.18 -19.28 15.14
CA THR A 59 17.02 -20.01 14.60
C THR A 59 15.77 -19.93 15.48
N LYS A 60 15.85 -19.24 16.63
CA LYS A 60 14.69 -19.03 17.51
C LYS A 60 13.68 -18.09 16.88
N ALA A 61 12.40 -18.40 17.05
CA ALA A 61 11.29 -17.64 16.46
C ALA A 61 11.33 -16.14 16.82
N GLU A 62 11.75 -15.78 18.04
CA GLU A 62 11.90 -14.39 18.49
C GLU A 62 12.92 -13.57 17.67
N HIS A 63 13.96 -14.21 17.15
CA HIS A 63 14.93 -13.55 16.27
C HIS A 63 14.48 -13.55 14.81
N LEU A 64 13.79 -14.61 14.37
CA LEU A 64 13.32 -14.78 13.00
C LEU A 64 12.09 -13.95 12.64
N LEU A 65 11.28 -13.58 13.64
CA LEU A 65 10.05 -12.82 13.47
C LEU A 65 10.25 -11.31 13.65
N THR A 66 11.49 -10.81 13.75
CA THR A 66 11.74 -9.37 13.63
C THR A 66 11.46 -8.88 12.21
N PRO A 67 11.00 -7.63 12.00
CA PRO A 67 10.81 -7.08 10.66
C PRO A 67 12.05 -7.24 9.77
N GLU A 68 13.24 -7.01 10.34
CA GLU A 68 14.52 -7.07 9.65
C GLU A 68 14.86 -8.51 9.25
N ALA A 69 14.64 -9.50 10.13
CA ALA A 69 14.90 -10.90 9.82
C ALA A 69 13.93 -11.45 8.75
N ILE A 70 12.67 -11.02 8.78
CA ILE A 70 11.68 -11.38 7.76
C ILE A 70 12.12 -10.85 6.39
N GLU A 71 12.46 -9.57 6.28
CA GLU A 71 12.89 -8.98 5.00
C GLU A 71 14.22 -9.57 4.53
N TRP A 72 15.17 -9.80 5.43
CA TRP A 72 16.42 -10.50 5.10
C TRP A 72 16.15 -11.90 4.51
N TYR A 73 15.28 -12.69 5.14
CA TYR A 73 14.95 -14.02 4.66
C TYR A 73 14.24 -13.98 3.30
N LEU A 74 13.36 -13.00 3.07
CA LEU A 74 12.70 -12.82 1.77
C LEU A 74 13.67 -12.39 0.67
N ALA A 75 14.72 -11.64 1.03
CA ALA A 75 15.75 -11.19 0.11
C ALA A 75 16.81 -12.26 -0.19
N THR A 76 17.07 -13.19 0.74
CA THR A 76 18.20 -14.14 0.63
C THR A 76 17.79 -15.60 0.55
N GLY A 77 16.71 -16.00 1.23
CA GLY A 77 16.23 -17.39 1.30
C GLY A 77 15.03 -17.70 0.41
N CYS A 78 14.52 -16.71 -0.33
CA CYS A 78 13.34 -16.85 -1.18
C CYS A 78 13.59 -16.45 -2.65
N LEU A 79 14.85 -16.37 -3.08
CA LEU A 79 15.23 -15.97 -4.45
C LEU A 79 14.72 -16.94 -5.53
N HIS A 80 14.51 -18.20 -5.17
CA HIS A 80 13.97 -19.25 -6.06
C HIS A 80 12.44 -19.22 -6.17
N LEU A 81 11.75 -18.30 -5.48
CA LEU A 81 10.30 -18.21 -5.47
C LEU A 81 9.81 -17.03 -6.32
N GLU A 82 8.73 -17.26 -7.05
CA GLU A 82 7.97 -16.20 -7.72
C GLU A 82 7.48 -15.12 -6.75
N GLU A 83 7.35 -13.89 -7.25
CA GLU A 83 6.98 -12.73 -6.43
C GLU A 83 5.67 -12.90 -5.63
N PRO A 84 4.59 -13.51 -6.18
CA PRO A 84 3.38 -13.82 -5.41
C PRO A 84 3.64 -14.78 -4.24
N SER A 85 4.53 -15.77 -4.43
CA SER A 85 4.90 -16.74 -3.39
C SER A 85 5.72 -16.09 -2.28
N ARG A 86 6.63 -15.18 -2.64
CA ARG A 86 7.39 -14.34 -1.68
C ARG A 86 6.46 -13.46 -0.87
N SER A 87 5.49 -12.81 -1.52
CA SER A 87 4.48 -11.97 -0.88
C SER A 87 3.60 -12.76 0.10
N ASN A 88 3.13 -13.96 -0.30
CA ASN A 88 2.37 -14.83 0.58
C ASN A 88 3.19 -15.27 1.81
N ARG A 89 4.47 -15.60 1.62
CA ARG A 89 5.39 -15.97 2.71
C ARG A 89 5.62 -14.80 3.68
N ARG A 90 5.82 -13.58 3.16
CA ARG A 90 5.88 -12.33 3.94
C ARG A 90 4.61 -12.13 4.78
N CYS A 91 3.44 -12.32 4.16
CA CYS A 91 2.14 -12.16 4.83
C CYS A 91 1.95 -13.16 5.97
N ARG A 92 2.32 -14.43 5.77
CA ARG A 92 2.23 -15.49 6.79
C ARG A 92 3.15 -15.20 7.98
N LEU A 93 4.42 -14.86 7.73
CA LEU A 93 5.38 -14.52 8.79
C LEU A 93 4.92 -13.29 9.59
N ASN A 94 4.42 -12.25 8.93
CA ASN A 94 3.90 -11.07 9.62
C ASN A 94 2.59 -11.31 10.39
N ARG A 95 1.79 -12.32 10.00
CA ARG A 95 0.61 -12.74 10.78
C ARG A 95 1.05 -13.50 12.03
N LEU A 96 1.94 -14.47 11.88
CA LEU A 96 2.51 -15.21 13.02
C LEU A 96 3.21 -14.27 14.01
N ARG A 97 4.02 -13.33 13.49
CA ARG A 97 4.72 -12.31 14.28
C ARG A 97 3.76 -11.54 15.18
N ARG A 98 2.67 -11.00 14.62
CA ARG A 98 1.66 -10.27 15.40
C ARG A 98 0.99 -11.14 16.46
N ALA A 99 0.66 -12.37 16.10
CA ALA A 99 -0.04 -13.29 17.01
C ALA A 99 0.86 -13.68 18.19
N LEU A 100 2.18 -13.79 17.97
CA LEU A 100 3.14 -14.24 18.97
C LEU A 100 3.77 -13.11 19.79
N LEU A 101 4.16 -12.01 19.13
CA LEU A 101 4.92 -10.90 19.71
C LEU A 101 4.06 -9.66 19.96
N GLY A 102 2.80 -9.69 19.52
CA GLY A 102 1.92 -8.53 19.52
C GLY A 102 2.19 -7.59 18.33
N PRO A 103 1.36 -6.55 18.18
CA PRO A 103 1.62 -5.46 17.23
C PRO A 103 2.94 -4.74 17.54
N ASP A 104 3.60 -4.16 16.53
CA ASP A 104 4.77 -3.26 16.71
C ASP A 104 4.43 -1.95 17.46
N LEU A 105 3.21 -1.83 17.99
CA LEU A 105 2.66 -0.63 18.58
C LEU A 105 1.84 -1.02 19.81
N ILE A 106 2.03 -0.26 20.89
CA ILE A 106 1.30 -0.37 22.17
C ILE A 106 -0.25 -0.27 21.99
N THR A 107 -0.74 0.09 20.79
CA THR A 107 -2.16 0.39 20.52
C THR A 107 -2.91 -0.55 19.55
N GLY A 108 -2.46 -1.80 19.34
CA GLY A 108 -3.37 -2.85 18.85
C GLY A 108 -3.70 -2.86 17.35
N ASN A 109 -3.30 -3.94 16.68
CA ASN A 109 -3.60 -4.35 15.29
C ASN A 109 -3.06 -3.47 14.13
N PRO A 110 -2.06 -3.95 13.37
CA PRO A 110 -1.79 -3.39 12.06
C PRO A 110 -2.96 -3.71 11.12
N ALA A 111 -3.37 -2.71 10.33
CA ALA A 111 -4.56 -2.82 9.51
C ALA A 111 -4.48 -4.01 8.55
N ALA A 112 -5.63 -4.63 8.32
CA ALA A 112 -5.75 -5.67 7.30
C ALA A 112 -5.29 -5.12 5.95
N TYR A 113 -4.30 -5.78 5.33
CA TYR A 113 -4.00 -5.58 3.92
C TYR A 113 -5.21 -6.07 3.14
N SER A 114 -6.03 -5.17 2.60
CA SER A 114 -7.06 -5.55 1.64
C SER A 114 -6.37 -6.07 0.38
N GLY A 115 -6.71 -7.28 -0.05
CA GLY A 115 -6.22 -7.91 -1.28
C GLY A 115 -6.72 -7.27 -2.57
N SER A 116 -6.87 -5.95 -2.59
CA SER A 116 -7.27 -5.19 -3.78
C SER A 116 -6.14 -5.20 -4.80
N ASP A 117 -6.46 -5.55 -6.04
CA ASP A 117 -5.57 -5.33 -7.16
C ASP A 117 -5.28 -3.83 -7.29
N ALA A 118 -4.02 -3.44 -7.06
CA ALA A 118 -3.61 -2.04 -7.06
C ALA A 118 -3.70 -1.38 -8.44
N SER A 119 -3.82 -2.17 -9.53
CA SER A 119 -4.02 -1.65 -10.88
C SER A 119 -5.48 -1.42 -11.27
N ARG A 120 -6.46 -1.96 -10.54
CA ARG A 120 -7.87 -1.80 -10.91
C ARG A 120 -8.35 -0.36 -10.60
N PRO A 121 -8.68 0.47 -11.62
CA PRO A 121 -9.16 1.81 -11.38
C PRO A 121 -10.54 1.80 -10.71
N TYR A 122 -10.85 2.87 -9.99
CA TYR A 122 -12.19 3.21 -9.55
C TYR A 122 -13.04 3.73 -10.71
N THR A 123 -14.27 3.23 -10.77
CA THR A 123 -15.35 3.77 -11.60
C THR A 123 -15.83 5.12 -11.06
N GLN A 124 -16.51 5.91 -11.90
CA GLN A 124 -17.08 7.20 -11.47
C GLN A 124 -18.05 7.08 -10.27
N PRO A 125 -18.97 6.08 -10.22
CA PRO A 125 -19.81 5.86 -9.05
C PRO A 125 -19.02 5.53 -7.78
N GLU A 126 -17.94 4.73 -7.88
CA GLU A 126 -17.07 4.44 -6.74
C GLU A 126 -16.37 5.71 -6.24
N GLN A 127 -15.88 6.57 -7.14
CA GLN A 127 -15.27 7.86 -6.77
C GLN A 127 -16.27 8.76 -6.03
N ALA A 128 -17.50 8.85 -6.53
CA ALA A 128 -18.56 9.62 -5.87
C ALA A 128 -18.92 9.05 -4.49
N GLN A 129 -19.00 7.73 -4.34
CA GLN A 129 -19.25 7.07 -3.05
C GLN A 129 -18.11 7.30 -2.06
N LEU A 130 -16.85 7.25 -2.51
CA LEU A 130 -15.69 7.57 -1.69
C LEU A 130 -15.74 9.02 -1.21
N TYR A 131 -16.05 9.96 -2.10
CA TYR A 131 -16.18 11.38 -1.77
C TYR A 131 -17.32 11.63 -0.76
N ALA A 132 -18.50 11.05 -0.98
CA ALA A 132 -19.62 11.13 -0.05
C ALA A 132 -19.28 10.53 1.31
N SER A 133 -18.63 9.37 1.35
CA SER A 133 -18.16 8.72 2.58
C SER A 133 -17.12 9.54 3.33
N ALA A 134 -16.24 10.23 2.61
CA ALA A 134 -15.27 11.15 3.21
C ALA A 134 -15.98 12.32 3.90
N ARG A 135 -16.97 12.95 3.25
CA ARG A 135 -17.76 14.04 3.84
C ARG A 135 -18.57 13.60 5.05
N ALA A 136 -19.11 12.37 5.03
CA ALA A 136 -19.90 11.78 6.09
C ALA A 136 -19.11 11.27 7.30
N GLN A 137 -17.78 11.49 7.35
CA GLN A 137 -17.00 11.11 8.53
C GLN A 137 -17.41 11.91 9.77
N PRO A 138 -17.38 11.28 10.96
CA PRO A 138 -17.91 11.86 12.20
C PRO A 138 -17.05 12.99 12.77
N THR A 139 -15.75 13.04 12.41
CA THR A 139 -14.82 14.05 12.94
C THR A 139 -14.13 14.79 11.81
N ASP A 140 -13.78 16.04 12.06
CA ASP A 140 -13.07 16.87 11.08
C ASP A 140 -11.69 16.29 10.73
N GLU A 141 -11.00 15.64 11.67
CA GLU A 141 -9.72 14.95 11.40
C GLU A 141 -9.90 13.85 10.34
N LEU A 142 -10.93 13.02 10.48
CA LEU A 142 -11.22 11.92 9.55
C LEU A 142 -11.76 12.44 8.21
N ARG A 143 -12.64 13.45 8.25
CA ARG A 143 -13.21 14.09 7.05
C ARG A 143 -12.11 14.71 6.20
N ASN A 144 -11.34 15.63 6.78
CA ASN A 144 -10.28 16.34 6.05
C ASN A 144 -9.14 15.40 5.65
N GLY A 145 -8.80 14.43 6.51
CA GLY A 145 -7.79 13.43 6.16
C GLY A 145 -8.19 12.57 4.95
N LEU A 146 -9.46 12.13 4.86
CA LEU A 146 -9.94 11.39 3.68
C LEU A 146 -9.99 12.28 2.44
N LEU A 147 -10.55 13.50 2.54
CA LEU A 147 -10.60 14.44 1.42
C LEU A 147 -9.19 14.76 0.87
N THR A 148 -8.21 14.92 1.77
CA THR A 148 -6.80 15.09 1.40
C THR A 148 -6.29 13.89 0.60
N LEU A 149 -6.54 12.65 1.06
CA LEU A 149 -6.10 11.44 0.34
C LEU A 149 -6.76 11.32 -1.04
N LEU A 150 -8.05 11.64 -1.14
CA LEU A 150 -8.78 11.61 -2.40
C LEU A 150 -8.22 12.64 -3.38
N ALA A 151 -8.02 13.89 -2.95
CA ALA A 151 -7.51 14.96 -3.80
C ALA A 151 -6.06 14.71 -4.25
N LEU A 152 -5.19 14.24 -3.36
CA LEU A 152 -3.80 13.91 -3.73
C LEU A 152 -3.72 12.67 -4.63
N GLY A 153 -4.56 11.66 -4.39
CA GLY A 153 -4.61 10.45 -5.20
C GLY A 153 -5.24 10.68 -6.58
N PHE A 154 -6.51 11.07 -6.62
CA PHE A 154 -7.26 11.25 -7.86
C PHE A 154 -6.92 12.54 -8.60
N GLY A 155 -6.40 13.55 -7.91
CA GLY A 155 -6.04 14.85 -8.50
C GLY A 155 -4.58 14.92 -8.95
N CYS A 156 -3.65 14.32 -8.20
CA CYS A 156 -2.20 14.48 -8.40
C CYS A 156 -1.44 13.16 -8.63
N ALA A 157 -2.15 12.03 -8.69
CA ALA A 157 -1.58 10.69 -8.82
C ALA A 157 -0.61 10.29 -7.70
N LEU A 158 -0.66 10.91 -6.53
CA LEU A 158 0.35 10.69 -5.49
C LEU A 158 0.15 9.34 -4.78
N ASP A 159 1.26 8.67 -4.46
CA ASP A 159 1.27 7.46 -3.65
C ASP A 159 1.61 7.77 -2.18
N SER A 160 1.36 6.82 -1.27
CA SER A 160 1.54 6.99 0.17
C SER A 160 2.93 7.53 0.56
N PRO A 161 4.06 7.06 -0.02
CA PRO A 161 5.38 7.61 0.28
C PRO A 161 5.56 9.07 -0.12
N GLU A 162 4.77 9.58 -1.07
CA GLU A 162 4.79 10.98 -1.51
C GLU A 162 3.83 11.84 -0.67
N ILE A 163 2.68 11.27 -0.28
CA ILE A 163 1.67 11.94 0.56
C ILE A 163 2.17 12.16 1.98
N ILE A 164 2.81 11.14 2.58
CA ILE A 164 3.21 11.16 3.98
C ILE A 164 4.14 12.36 4.33
N PRO A 165 5.19 12.68 3.56
CA PRO A 165 6.07 13.79 3.90
C PRO A 165 5.54 15.17 3.47
N LEU A 166 4.46 15.23 2.69
CA LEU A 166 3.97 16.45 2.04
C LEU A 166 3.56 17.52 3.06
N ARG A 167 3.92 18.78 2.79
CA ARG A 167 3.63 19.95 3.63
C ARG A 167 2.56 20.83 3.02
N THR A 168 1.94 21.66 3.85
CA THR A 168 0.94 22.63 3.37
C THR A 168 1.53 23.62 2.38
N HIS A 169 2.76 24.11 2.61
CA HIS A 169 3.46 25.02 1.70
C HIS A 169 3.94 24.38 0.39
N ASP A 170 3.84 23.05 0.26
CA ASP A 170 4.10 22.37 -1.01
C ASP A 170 2.91 22.48 -1.97
N VAL A 171 1.74 22.92 -1.48
CA VAL A 171 0.55 23.22 -2.28
C VAL A 171 0.53 24.71 -2.61
N ARG A 172 0.43 25.04 -3.89
CA ARG A 172 0.38 26.42 -4.38
C ARG A 172 -0.83 26.62 -5.26
N GLU A 173 -1.65 27.59 -4.92
CA GLU A 173 -2.78 28.02 -5.74
C GLU A 173 -2.36 29.23 -6.60
N ALA A 174 -2.67 29.16 -7.88
CA ALA A 174 -2.50 30.25 -8.83
C ALA A 174 -3.78 31.10 -8.89
N PRO A 175 -3.71 32.39 -9.30
CA PRO A 175 -4.87 33.28 -9.36
C PRO A 175 -6.03 32.78 -10.26
N ASN A 176 -5.74 31.89 -11.21
CA ASN A 176 -6.75 31.28 -12.08
C ASN A 176 -7.38 30.00 -11.48
N GLY A 177 -7.14 29.70 -10.21
CA GLY A 177 -7.66 28.52 -9.51
C GLY A 177 -6.89 27.22 -9.79
N ALA A 178 -5.80 27.27 -10.56
CA ALA A 178 -4.95 26.11 -10.76
C ALA A 178 -4.15 25.80 -9.49
N VAL A 179 -4.13 24.53 -9.06
CA VAL A 179 -3.43 24.11 -7.85
C VAL A 179 -2.26 23.21 -8.22
N ALA A 180 -1.05 23.60 -7.83
CA ALA A 180 0.18 22.85 -8.05
C ALA A 180 0.67 22.20 -6.74
N VAL A 181 1.20 20.98 -6.83
CA VAL A 181 1.81 20.27 -5.71
C VAL A 181 3.28 19.99 -6.00
N ALA A 182 4.15 20.48 -5.13
CA ALA A 182 5.59 20.21 -5.17
C ALA A 182 5.90 18.88 -4.45
N VAL A 183 6.18 17.84 -5.23
CA VAL A 183 6.58 16.52 -4.75
C VAL A 183 8.09 16.49 -4.54
N ARG A 184 8.55 15.92 -3.44
CA ARG A 184 9.97 15.83 -3.07
C ARG A 184 10.44 14.36 -3.08
N GLY A 185 11.77 14.15 -3.00
CA GLY A 185 12.38 12.83 -2.94
C GLY A 185 12.67 12.22 -4.31
N GLN A 186 12.69 10.89 -4.39
CA GLN A 186 13.12 10.14 -5.59
C GLN A 186 12.23 10.37 -6.83
N ARG A 187 11.00 10.85 -6.64
CA ARG A 187 10.04 11.17 -7.71
C ARG A 187 9.70 12.67 -7.73
N ALA A 188 10.68 13.51 -7.39
CA ALA A 188 10.49 14.95 -7.28
C ALA A 188 9.97 15.54 -8.60
N ARG A 189 8.91 16.33 -8.50
CA ARG A 189 8.23 16.99 -9.63
C ARG A 189 7.25 18.02 -9.10
N VAL A 190 6.81 18.91 -9.97
CA VAL A 190 5.60 19.71 -9.73
C VAL A 190 4.48 19.10 -10.56
N VAL A 191 3.37 18.78 -9.93
CA VAL A 191 2.18 18.22 -10.60
C VAL A 191 1.00 19.18 -10.41
N LEU A 192 0.28 19.45 -11.48
CA LEU A 192 -0.99 20.18 -11.41
C LEU A 192 -2.08 19.21 -10.95
N CYS A 193 -2.83 19.63 -9.94
CA CYS A 193 -4.03 18.93 -9.50
C CYS A 193 -5.10 19.05 -10.57
N ARG A 194 -5.76 17.95 -10.91
CA ARG A 194 -6.92 17.97 -11.82
C ARG A 194 -7.99 18.94 -11.30
N THR A 195 -8.60 19.68 -12.22
CA THR A 195 -9.59 20.73 -11.92
C THR A 195 -10.71 20.26 -10.98
N ALA A 196 -11.22 19.03 -11.16
CA ALA A 196 -12.28 18.47 -10.32
C ALA A 196 -11.88 18.28 -8.84
N TRP A 197 -10.59 18.18 -8.54
CA TRP A 197 -10.05 17.96 -7.19
C TRP A 197 -9.31 19.16 -6.63
N ALA A 198 -9.05 20.19 -7.44
CA ALA A 198 -8.33 21.40 -7.03
C ALA A 198 -9.01 22.11 -5.85
N PRO A 199 -10.34 22.38 -5.84
CA PRO A 199 -11.01 23.01 -4.69
C PRO A 199 -10.89 22.18 -3.40
N VAL A 200 -11.00 20.85 -3.51
CA VAL A 200 -10.88 19.94 -2.37
C VAL A 200 -9.47 19.99 -1.78
N LEU A 201 -8.45 20.09 -2.64
CA LEU A 201 -7.06 20.22 -2.19
C LEU A 201 -6.77 21.57 -1.56
N THR A 202 -7.32 22.66 -2.11
CA THR A 202 -7.22 24.01 -1.52
C THR A 202 -7.85 24.04 -0.13
N GLU A 203 -9.06 23.51 0.03
CA GLU A 203 -9.73 23.41 1.34
C GLU A 203 -8.90 22.58 2.34
N ALA A 204 -8.36 21.44 1.91
CA ALA A 204 -7.50 20.60 2.74
C ALA A 204 -6.21 21.32 3.19
N ALA A 205 -5.57 22.06 2.27
CA ALA A 205 -4.39 22.85 2.56
C ALA A 205 -4.69 23.99 3.53
N ALA A 206 -5.80 24.70 3.35
CA ALA A 206 -6.25 25.76 4.25
C ALA A 206 -6.54 25.21 5.67
N TRP A 207 -7.26 24.09 5.77
CA TRP A 207 -7.58 23.45 7.05
C TRP A 207 -6.32 23.01 7.83
N ALA A 208 -5.34 22.43 7.13
CA ALA A 208 -4.10 21.97 7.74
C ALA A 208 -3.14 23.13 8.07
N SER A 209 -3.28 24.29 7.44
CA SER A 209 -2.37 25.42 7.61
C SER A 209 -2.53 26.12 8.96
N ARG A 210 -1.40 26.64 9.45
CA ARG A 210 -1.33 27.56 10.59
C ARG A 210 -0.29 28.63 10.25
N PRO A 211 -0.59 29.93 10.46
CA PRO A 211 0.37 31.00 10.18
C PRO A 211 1.72 30.74 10.86
N GLY A 212 2.81 30.88 10.11
CA GLY A 212 4.18 30.72 10.62
C GLY A 212 4.63 29.28 10.91
N GLN A 213 3.86 28.25 10.54
CA GLN A 213 4.21 26.85 10.85
C GLN A 213 4.33 25.97 9.59
N ALA A 214 5.44 25.23 9.49
CA ALA A 214 5.65 24.20 8.47
C ALA A 214 4.91 22.90 8.84
N ARG A 215 3.60 22.84 8.57
CA ARG A 215 2.75 21.69 8.92
C ARG A 215 2.68 20.65 7.80
N TYR A 216 2.51 19.38 8.19
CA TYR A 216 2.18 18.32 7.24
C TYR A 216 0.80 18.57 6.64
N LEU A 217 0.60 18.28 5.36
CA LEU A 217 -0.72 18.38 4.75
C LEU A 217 -1.63 17.24 5.26
N PHE A 218 -1.14 16.01 5.20
CA PHE A 218 -1.89 14.84 5.67
C PHE A 218 -1.62 14.55 7.16
N ARG A 219 -2.71 14.54 7.94
CA ARG A 219 -2.71 14.35 9.40
C ARG A 219 -1.69 15.25 10.11
N PRO A 220 -1.91 16.56 10.11
CA PRO A 220 -0.96 17.52 10.66
C PRO A 220 -0.75 17.38 12.19
N SER A 221 -1.70 16.76 12.90
CA SER A 221 -1.62 16.50 14.35
C SER A 221 -1.08 15.12 14.70
N SER A 222 -0.61 14.33 13.72
CA SER A 222 -0.07 12.98 13.98
C SER A 222 1.37 13.07 14.47
N HIS A 223 1.62 12.64 15.71
CA HIS A 223 2.97 12.60 16.30
C HIS A 223 3.82 11.43 15.79
N ALA A 224 3.19 10.30 15.43
CA ALA A 224 3.85 9.17 14.79
C ALA A 224 3.65 9.25 13.27
N ARG A 225 4.75 9.22 12.51
CA ARG A 225 4.73 9.22 11.04
C ARG A 225 5.69 8.17 10.50
N GLY A 226 5.15 7.20 9.75
CA GLY A 226 5.88 6.09 9.18
C GLY A 226 5.16 5.57 7.94
N THR A 227 5.68 4.51 7.32
CA THR A 227 5.12 3.91 6.10
C THR A 227 3.66 3.46 6.24
N ASN A 228 3.22 3.19 7.47
CA ASN A 228 1.85 2.78 7.81
C ASN A 228 0.89 3.95 8.11
N THR A 229 1.30 5.23 8.02
CA THR A 229 0.47 6.37 8.44
C THR A 229 -0.86 6.43 7.69
N VAL A 230 -0.88 6.17 6.38
CA VAL A 230 -2.11 6.12 5.58
C VAL A 230 -2.98 4.94 6.00
N THR A 231 -2.39 3.75 6.07
CA THR A 231 -3.08 2.51 6.45
C THR A 231 -3.72 2.59 7.84
N ASN A 232 -3.01 3.12 8.84
CA ASN A 232 -3.51 3.32 10.20
C ASN A 232 -4.63 4.36 10.26
N PHE A 233 -4.56 5.39 9.41
CA PHE A 233 -5.63 6.37 9.30
C PHE A 233 -6.91 5.75 8.71
N LEU A 234 -6.79 5.01 7.60
CA LEU A 234 -7.92 4.33 6.94
C LEU A 234 -8.54 3.21 7.79
N ALA A 235 -7.85 2.74 8.82
CA ALA A 235 -8.42 1.81 9.80
C ALA A 235 -9.41 2.50 10.75
N ARG A 236 -9.26 3.81 11.00
CA ARG A 236 -10.10 4.61 11.90
C ARG A 236 -11.36 5.17 11.23
N THR A 237 -11.42 5.18 9.89
CA THR A 237 -12.53 5.78 9.15
C THR A 237 -13.78 4.91 9.22
N LYS A 238 -14.95 5.53 9.36
CA LYS A 238 -16.23 4.84 9.24
C LYS A 238 -16.42 4.38 7.79
N LYS A 239 -16.79 3.12 7.60
CA LYS A 239 -17.01 2.50 6.28
C LYS A 239 -18.46 2.03 6.19
N PRO A 240 -19.36 2.85 5.61
CA PRO A 240 -20.74 2.42 5.37
C PRO A 240 -20.76 1.15 4.50
N LEU A 241 -21.77 0.30 4.73
CA LEU A 241 -21.94 -0.92 3.95
C LEU A 241 -22.04 -0.57 2.46
N GLY A 242 -21.33 -1.33 1.62
CA GLY A 242 -21.30 -1.12 0.17
C GLY A 242 -20.36 -0.01 -0.32
N THR A 243 -19.75 0.80 0.56
CA THR A 243 -18.73 1.78 0.14
C THR A 243 -17.45 1.06 -0.29
N PRO A 244 -16.87 1.36 -1.46
CA PRO A 244 -15.60 0.79 -1.88
C PRO A 244 -14.49 1.17 -0.90
N LEU A 245 -13.53 0.27 -0.70
CA LEU A 245 -12.35 0.57 0.12
C LEU A 245 -11.45 1.57 -0.61
N LEU A 246 -11.03 2.63 0.10
CA LEU A 246 -10.02 3.56 -0.41
C LEU A 246 -8.63 2.91 -0.36
N VAL A 247 -7.98 2.83 -1.51
CA VAL A 247 -6.65 2.27 -1.74
C VAL A 247 -5.90 3.25 -2.62
N ILE A 248 -4.82 3.83 -2.10
CA ILE A 248 -4.07 4.88 -2.81
C ILE A 248 -3.48 4.39 -4.14
N GLY A 249 -3.05 3.12 -4.22
CA GLY A 249 -2.62 2.53 -5.49
C GLY A 249 -3.70 2.60 -6.58
N ARG A 250 -4.97 2.34 -6.21
CA ARG A 250 -6.11 2.39 -7.14
C ARG A 250 -6.48 3.82 -7.53
N THR A 251 -6.31 4.82 -6.65
CA THR A 251 -6.56 6.22 -7.02
C THR A 251 -5.53 6.70 -8.05
N ARG A 252 -4.26 6.29 -7.88
CA ARG A 252 -3.21 6.50 -8.87
C ARG A 252 -3.48 5.76 -10.17
N ALA A 253 -3.96 4.51 -10.12
CA ALA A 253 -4.35 3.76 -11.31
C ALA A 253 -5.50 4.45 -12.07
N THR A 254 -6.53 4.93 -11.35
CA THR A 254 -7.61 5.74 -11.93
C THR A 254 -7.06 6.97 -12.65
N TRP A 255 -6.17 7.73 -12.01
CA TRP A 255 -5.58 8.91 -12.64
C TRP A 255 -4.81 8.55 -13.93
N LEU A 256 -4.06 7.44 -13.93
CA LEU A 256 -3.31 7.00 -15.11
C LEU A 256 -4.25 6.61 -16.25
N VAL A 257 -5.31 5.85 -15.96
CA VAL A 257 -6.33 5.48 -16.97
C VAL A 257 -7.00 6.73 -17.52
N ASP A 258 -7.48 7.64 -16.66
CA ASP A 258 -8.12 8.88 -17.06
C ASP A 258 -7.20 9.74 -17.97
N ALA A 259 -5.90 9.79 -17.66
CA ALA A 259 -4.94 10.56 -18.45
C ALA A 259 -4.62 9.91 -19.81
N ILE A 260 -4.56 8.58 -19.88
CA ILE A 260 -4.38 7.85 -21.15
C ILE A 260 -5.63 8.01 -22.03
N GLU A 261 -6.83 7.87 -21.45
CA GLU A 261 -8.12 8.09 -22.15
C GLU A 261 -8.26 9.53 -22.67
N ALA A 262 -7.72 10.50 -21.92
CA ALA A 262 -7.62 11.89 -22.35
C ALA A 262 -6.53 12.13 -23.41
N ARG A 263 -5.90 11.08 -23.93
CA ARG A 263 -4.83 11.12 -24.95
C ARG A 263 -3.64 11.98 -24.53
N MET A 264 -3.31 11.98 -23.24
CA MET A 264 -2.13 12.68 -22.76
C MET A 264 -0.87 12.08 -23.39
N HIS A 265 -0.03 12.93 -23.98
CA HIS A 265 1.24 12.52 -24.56
C HIS A 265 2.10 11.76 -23.54
N LEU A 266 2.66 10.61 -23.94
CA LEU A 266 3.29 9.66 -23.03
C LEU A 266 4.43 10.26 -22.18
N PRO A 267 5.39 11.03 -22.73
CA PRO A 267 6.37 11.79 -21.93
C PRO A 267 5.75 12.72 -20.89
N THR A 268 4.66 13.42 -21.23
CA THR A 268 3.94 14.31 -20.31
C THR A 268 3.28 13.51 -19.19
N LEU A 269 2.64 12.38 -19.53
CA LEU A 269 2.05 11.46 -18.56
C LEU A 269 3.11 10.94 -17.59
N MET A 270 4.25 10.48 -18.10
CA MET A 270 5.34 9.95 -17.30
C MET A 270 5.91 11.02 -16.37
N ALA A 271 6.17 12.23 -16.87
CA ALA A 271 6.68 13.34 -16.09
C ALA A 271 5.68 13.76 -14.98
N ALA A 272 4.40 13.94 -15.33
CA ALA A 272 3.36 14.34 -14.39
C ALA A 272 3.10 13.27 -13.31
N ALA A 273 3.17 11.99 -13.67
CA ALA A 273 3.02 10.89 -12.73
C ALA A 273 4.31 10.58 -11.93
N GLY A 274 5.48 11.11 -12.32
CA GLY A 274 6.77 10.76 -11.72
C GLY A 274 7.19 9.31 -12.01
N LEU A 275 6.92 8.84 -13.22
CA LEU A 275 7.27 7.50 -13.69
C LEU A 275 8.60 7.54 -14.45
N THR A 276 9.52 6.66 -14.06
CA THR A 276 10.79 6.45 -14.77
C THR A 276 10.77 5.21 -15.67
N THR A 277 9.72 4.39 -15.58
CA THR A 277 9.54 3.17 -16.38
C THR A 277 8.08 3.01 -16.77
N LEU A 278 7.82 2.20 -17.81
CA LEU A 278 6.47 1.92 -18.31
C LEU A 278 5.71 0.87 -17.50
N ARG A 279 6.33 0.24 -16.48
CA ARG A 279 5.72 -0.87 -15.71
C ARG A 279 4.37 -0.50 -15.08
N SER A 280 4.21 0.74 -14.62
CA SER A 280 2.93 1.20 -14.05
C SER A 280 1.87 1.42 -15.13
N ILE A 281 2.27 1.77 -16.35
CA ILE A 281 1.38 1.97 -17.49
C ILE A 281 0.92 0.61 -18.01
N ASP A 282 1.84 -0.33 -18.20
CA ASP A 282 1.56 -1.72 -18.59
C ASP A 282 0.47 -2.37 -17.73
N ARG A 283 0.54 -2.18 -16.41
CA ARG A 283 -0.46 -2.69 -15.46
C ARG A 283 -1.87 -2.10 -15.61
N VAL A 284 -2.00 -0.88 -16.14
CA VAL A 284 -3.31 -0.22 -16.28
C VAL A 284 -3.86 -0.27 -17.71
N LEU A 285 -3.04 -0.65 -18.70
CA LEU A 285 -3.47 -0.82 -20.10
C LEU A 285 -4.70 -1.74 -20.26
N PRO A 286 -4.84 -2.86 -19.53
CA PRO A 286 -6.04 -3.70 -19.62
C PRO A 286 -7.35 -2.99 -19.22
N HIS A 287 -7.26 -1.82 -18.60
CA HIS A 287 -8.41 -1.02 -18.16
C HIS A 287 -8.67 0.21 -19.04
N VAL A 288 -7.81 0.46 -20.03
CA VAL A 288 -8.00 1.50 -21.05
C VAL A 288 -8.87 0.92 -22.17
N ARG A 289 -9.76 1.74 -22.72
CA ARG A 289 -10.57 1.43 -23.90
C ARG A 289 -9.63 1.25 -25.08
N ASN A 290 -9.41 -0.01 -25.46
CA ASN A 290 -8.66 -0.33 -26.66
C ASN A 290 -9.48 0.06 -27.90
N LEU A 291 -8.79 0.67 -28.87
CA LEU A 291 -9.33 0.81 -30.21
C LEU A 291 -9.51 -0.58 -30.83
N SER A 292 -10.56 -0.77 -31.61
CA SER A 292 -10.64 -1.94 -32.48
C SER A 292 -9.49 -1.90 -33.50
N PRO A 293 -9.06 -3.04 -34.07
CA PRO A 293 -8.06 -3.06 -35.14
C PRO A 293 -8.40 -2.11 -36.29
N ASP A 294 -9.68 -1.97 -36.63
CA ASP A 294 -10.15 -1.05 -37.69
C ASP A 294 -10.01 0.42 -37.29
N GLN A 295 -10.31 0.76 -36.03
CA GLN A 295 -10.11 2.11 -35.50
C GLN A 295 -8.62 2.46 -35.41
N ALA A 296 -7.78 1.49 -35.04
CA ALA A 296 -6.33 1.66 -35.03
C ALA A 296 -5.79 1.88 -36.45
N ALA A 297 -6.26 1.10 -37.43
CA ALA A 297 -5.88 1.27 -38.84
C ALA A 297 -6.31 2.61 -39.43
N ALA A 298 -7.48 3.13 -39.03
CA ALA A 298 -7.93 4.47 -39.42
C ALA A 298 -7.06 5.57 -38.81
N ALA A 299 -6.70 5.45 -37.53
CA ALA A 299 -5.83 6.41 -36.84
C ALA A 299 -4.40 6.43 -37.41
N LEU A 300 -3.90 5.31 -37.94
CA LEU A 300 -2.60 5.24 -38.62
C LEU A 300 -2.54 6.02 -39.94
N LYS A 301 -3.68 6.34 -40.56
CA LYS A 301 -3.71 7.17 -41.77
C LYS A 301 -3.47 8.65 -41.51
N GLU A 302 -3.63 9.08 -40.25
CA GLU A 302 -3.45 10.47 -39.82
C GLU A 302 -2.06 10.70 -39.18
N PHE A 303 -1.21 9.67 -39.15
CA PHE A 303 0.22 9.75 -38.80
C PHE A 303 1.05 10.00 -40.06
#